data_AF-A0A2V6PKB3-F1
#
_entry.id   AF-A0A2V6PKB3-F1
#
_cell.length_a   1.000
_cell.length_b   1.000
_cell.length_c   1.000
_cell.angle_alpha   90.00
_cell.angle_beta   90.00
_cell.angle_gamma   90.00
#
_symmetry.space_group_name_H-M   'P 1'
#
loop_
_entity.id
_entity.type
_entity.pdbx_description
1 polymer ?
#
loop_
_entity_poly.entity_id
_entity_poly.type
_entity_poly.pdbx_seq_one_letter_code
_entity_poly.pdbx_strand_id
1 'polypeptide(L)'
;MIIIFALLGLACELRAQLCAVCNQSIGINVYLVKDKVSNEQKRICDNCILLNTRCYLCGMPVKSNMTALDDGRVLCARDSKEVVLSESEAKQIAEDARSELDRVFSRFTTFPDTNVSIAMVPRTQMD
;
A
#
# COMPACT_ATOMS: atom_id res chain seq x y z
N MET A 1 4.64 -54.13 -31.21
CA MET A 1 3.53 -53.31 -30.70
C MET A 1 3.97 -52.62 -29.42
N ILE A 2 4.06 -51.28 -29.49
CA ILE A 2 3.91 -50.31 -28.40
C ILE A 2 4.94 -50.36 -27.26
N ILE A 3 6.06 -49.66 -27.44
CA ILE A 3 6.84 -49.10 -26.33
C ILE A 3 6.36 -47.64 -26.18
N ILE A 4 5.54 -47.38 -25.15
CA ILE A 4 5.10 -46.04 -24.77
C ILE A 4 6.27 -45.37 -24.05
N PHE A 5 7.07 -44.57 -24.78
CA PHE A 5 8.05 -43.69 -24.16
C PHE A 5 7.29 -42.53 -23.49
N ALA A 6 7.26 -42.57 -22.16
CA ALA A 6 6.75 -41.51 -21.30
C ALA A 6 7.59 -40.24 -21.49
N LEU A 7 7.15 -39.35 -22.39
CA LEU A 7 7.60 -37.97 -22.49
C LEU A 7 6.67 -37.06 -21.69
N LEU A 8 6.59 -37.29 -20.38
CA LEU A 8 6.14 -36.26 -19.44
C LEU A 8 7.39 -35.49 -19.02
N GLY A 9 7.80 -34.56 -19.88
CA GLY A 9 8.80 -33.56 -19.53
C GLY A 9 8.30 -32.77 -18.32
N LEU A 10 8.97 -32.92 -17.18
CA LEU A 10 8.86 -31.97 -16.08
C LEU A 10 9.35 -30.61 -16.63
N ALA A 11 8.44 -29.76 -17.07
CA ALA A 11 8.71 -28.34 -17.19
C ALA A 11 8.87 -27.79 -15.77
N CYS A 12 10.09 -27.83 -15.24
CA CYS A 12 10.44 -27.09 -14.06
C CYS A 12 10.51 -25.62 -14.47
N GLU A 13 9.41 -24.87 -14.31
CA GLU A 13 9.45 -23.42 -14.38
C GLU A 13 10.31 -22.91 -13.22
N LEU A 14 11.60 -22.68 -13.48
CA LEU A 14 12.44 -21.92 -12.59
C LEU A 14 11.94 -20.47 -12.64
N ARG A 15 10.89 -20.17 -11.88
CA ARG A 15 10.39 -18.80 -11.73
C ARG A 15 11.49 -17.98 -11.07
N ALA A 16 12.08 -17.08 -11.84
CA ALA A 16 13.01 -16.09 -11.33
C ALA A 16 12.35 -15.38 -10.15
N GLN A 17 13.00 -15.41 -8.99
CA GLN A 17 12.53 -14.69 -7.81
C GLN A 17 12.75 -13.20 -8.07
N LEU A 18 11.67 -12.43 -8.24
CA LEU A 18 11.75 -10.99 -8.47
C LEU A 18 11.76 -10.23 -7.14
N CYS A 19 12.55 -9.17 -7.07
CA CYS A 19 12.55 -8.26 -5.93
C CYS A 19 11.24 -7.46 -5.91
N ALA A 20 10.56 -7.44 -4.76
CA ALA A 20 9.29 -6.74 -4.60
C ALA A 20 9.41 -5.20 -4.72
N VAL A 21 10.62 -4.64 -4.65
CA VAL A 21 10.86 -3.18 -4.71
C VAL A 21 11.29 -2.72 -6.10
N CYS A 22 12.27 -3.39 -6.72
CA CYS A 22 12.81 -2.98 -8.02
C CYS A 22 12.37 -3.86 -9.20
N ASN A 23 11.63 -4.94 -8.95
CA ASN A 23 11.18 -5.92 -9.94
C ASN A 23 12.31 -6.59 -10.76
N GLN A 24 13.56 -6.53 -10.29
CA GLN A 24 14.69 -7.22 -10.90
C GLN A 24 14.87 -8.61 -10.29
N SER A 25 15.46 -9.54 -11.06
CA SER A 25 15.84 -10.86 -10.58
C SER A 25 16.75 -10.77 -9.36
N ILE A 26 16.43 -11.54 -8.33
CA ILE A 26 17.24 -11.67 -7.12
C ILE A 26 18.39 -12.62 -7.41
N GLY A 27 19.61 -12.20 -7.06
CA GLY A 27 20.82 -13.01 -7.16
C GLY A 27 20.92 -14.01 -6.01
N ILE A 28 22.10 -14.07 -5.39
CA ILE A 28 22.44 -15.07 -4.38
C ILE A 28 21.69 -14.81 -3.06
N ASN A 29 21.69 -13.56 -2.59
CA ASN A 29 21.07 -13.23 -1.30
C ASN A 29 19.63 -12.75 -1.48
N VAL A 30 18.76 -13.26 -0.61
CA VAL A 30 17.36 -12.88 -0.53
C VAL A 30 17.02 -12.51 0.90
N TYR A 31 16.40 -11.35 1.08
CA TYR A 31 15.88 -10.90 2.37
C TYR A 31 14.37 -10.99 2.36
N LEU A 32 13.81 -11.46 3.47
CA LEU A 32 12.37 -11.50 3.68
C LEU A 32 11.98 -10.30 4.55
N VAL A 33 11.16 -9.43 3.98
CA VAL A 33 10.59 -8.28 4.69
C VAL A 33 9.08 -8.46 4.75
N LYS A 34 8.52 -8.37 5.94
CA LYS A 34 7.08 -8.40 6.14
C LYS A 34 6.47 -7.07 5.71
N ASP A 35 5.61 -7.11 4.69
CA ASP A 35 4.76 -5.99 4.33
C ASP A 35 3.66 -5.86 5.39
N LYS A 36 3.66 -4.75 6.13
CA LYS A 36 2.72 -4.53 7.23
C LYS A 36 1.27 -4.27 6.78
N VAL A 37 1.07 -3.84 5.54
CA VAL A 37 -0.26 -3.56 4.98
C VAL A 37 -0.90 -4.85 4.49
N SER A 38 -0.19 -5.63 3.65
CA SER A 38 -0.72 -6.90 3.14
C SER A 38 -0.51 -8.08 4.09
N ASN A 39 0.32 -7.92 5.13
CA ASN A 39 0.73 -8.97 6.06
C ASN A 39 1.53 -10.13 5.42
N GLU A 40 2.01 -9.94 4.18
CA GLU A 40 2.76 -10.95 3.42
C GLU A 40 4.28 -10.80 3.56
N GLN A 41 5.01 -11.91 3.42
CA GLN A 41 6.48 -11.90 3.32
C GLN A 41 6.90 -11.58 1.88
N LYS A 42 7.66 -10.51 1.70
CA LYS A 42 8.16 -10.04 0.41
C LYS A 42 9.65 -10.30 0.30
N ARG A 43 10.09 -10.75 -0.88
CA ARG A 43 11.51 -10.99 -1.18
C ARG A 43 12.18 -9.72 -1.69
N ILE A 44 13.32 -9.38 -1.12
CA ILE A 44 14.08 -8.16 -1.40
C ILE A 44 15.51 -8.53 -1.76
N CYS A 45 16.08 -7.86 -2.77
CA CYS A 45 17.49 -8.01 -3.16
C CYS A 45 18.43 -7.18 -2.27
N ASP A 46 19.72 -7.51 -2.28
CA ASP A 46 20.79 -6.79 -1.55
C ASP A 46 20.72 -5.26 -1.75
N ASN A 47 20.55 -4.81 -2.98
CA ASN A 47 20.52 -3.37 -3.29
C ASN A 47 19.33 -2.64 -2.65
N CYS A 48 18.16 -3.30 -2.59
CA CYS A 48 16.95 -2.66 -2.07
C CYS A 48 16.88 -2.73 -0.54
N ILE A 49 17.41 -3.78 0.08
CA ILE A 49 17.37 -3.88 1.55
C ILE A 49 18.26 -2.82 2.20
N LEU A 50 19.34 -2.40 1.54
CA LEU A 50 20.29 -1.38 2.03
C LEU A 50 19.78 0.06 1.90
N LEU A 51 18.64 0.30 1.24
CA LEU A 51 18.04 1.63 1.19
C LEU A 51 17.71 2.09 2.62
N ASN A 52 17.96 3.35 2.95
CA ASN A 52 17.60 3.89 4.28
C ASN A 52 16.12 4.31 4.35
N THR A 53 15.52 4.68 3.21
CA THR A 53 14.13 5.10 3.15
C THR A 53 13.19 3.91 3.28
N ARG A 54 12.17 4.05 4.14
CA ARG A 54 11.14 3.05 4.41
C ARG A 54 9.77 3.68 4.27
N CYS A 55 8.83 2.95 3.66
CA CYS A 55 7.44 3.36 3.63
C CYS A 55 6.91 3.34 5.06
N TYR A 56 6.28 4.42 5.50
CA TYR A 56 5.69 4.53 6.82
C TYR A 56 4.57 3.51 7.05
N LEU A 57 3.79 3.17 6.02
CA LEU A 57 2.68 2.24 6.12
C LEU A 57 3.15 0.78 6.06
N CYS A 58 3.67 0.31 4.93
CA CYS A 58 4.06 -1.09 4.80
C CYS A 58 5.41 -1.46 5.42
N GLY A 59 6.28 -0.49 5.74
CA GLY A 59 7.63 -0.75 6.24
C GLY A 59 8.63 -1.24 5.19
N MET A 60 8.24 -1.32 3.92
CA MET A 60 9.10 -1.78 2.82
C MET A 60 10.13 -0.71 2.42
N PRO A 61 11.30 -1.10 1.89
CA PRO A 61 12.24 -0.16 1.26
C PRO A 61 11.60 0.59 0.09
N VAL A 62 11.94 1.88 -0.07
CA VAL A 62 11.43 2.72 -1.17
C VAL A 62 12.58 3.20 -2.05
N LYS A 63 12.56 2.80 -3.33
CA LYS A 63 13.61 3.14 -4.31
C LYS A 63 13.28 4.39 -5.12
N SER A 64 12.04 4.53 -5.59
CA SER A 64 11.61 5.61 -6.49
C SER A 64 10.12 5.87 -6.34
N ASN A 65 9.64 6.99 -6.91
CA ASN A 65 8.23 7.40 -6.90
C ASN A 65 7.63 7.46 -5.50
N MET A 66 8.40 8.02 -4.56
CA MET A 66 7.98 8.17 -3.18
C MET A 66 7.19 9.46 -2.98
N THR A 67 6.21 9.41 -2.09
CA THR A 67 5.49 10.60 -1.62
C THR A 67 6.01 10.97 -0.25
N ALA A 68 6.64 12.13 -0.13
CA ALA A 68 7.02 12.68 1.17
C ALA A 68 5.83 13.44 1.77
N LEU A 69 5.61 13.25 3.08
CA LEU A 69 4.64 13.99 3.86
C LEU A 69 5.33 15.15 4.59
N ASP A 70 4.57 16.17 4.97
CA ASP A 70 5.10 17.38 5.61
C ASP A 70 5.80 17.13 6.96
N ASP A 71 5.49 16.00 7.60
CA ASP A 71 6.13 15.56 8.86
C ASP A 71 7.37 14.67 8.65
N GLY A 72 7.88 14.59 7.42
CA GLY A 72 9.07 13.83 7.06
C GLY A 72 8.85 12.33 6.85
N ARG A 73 7.63 11.82 7.02
CA ARG A 73 7.29 10.44 6.65
C ARG A 73 7.29 10.28 5.14
N VAL A 74 7.52 9.03 4.68
CA VAL A 74 7.54 8.68 3.26
C VAL A 74 6.57 7.54 2.99
N LEU A 75 5.82 7.63 1.90
CA LEU A 75 4.97 6.56 1.37
C LEU A 75 5.56 6.01 0.06
N CYS A 76 5.47 4.70 -0.14
CA CYS A 76 5.78 4.10 -1.44
C CYS A 76 4.66 4.38 -2.44
N ALA A 77 4.97 4.34 -3.74
CA ALA A 77 4.02 4.58 -4.83
C ALA A 77 2.73 3.73 -4.79
N ARG A 78 2.77 2.57 -4.13
CA ARG A 78 1.59 1.72 -3.95
C ARG A 78 0.70 2.30 -2.87
N ASP A 79 1.23 2.44 -1.67
CA ASP A 79 0.44 2.85 -0.50
C ASP A 79 0.03 4.32 -0.59
N SER A 80 0.77 5.16 -1.34
CA SER A 80 0.42 6.56 -1.56
C SER A 80 -0.88 6.76 -2.35
N LYS A 81 -1.38 5.73 -3.04
CA LYS A 81 -2.62 5.80 -3.83
C LYS A 81 -3.88 5.53 -3.00
N GLU A 82 -3.71 4.92 -1.83
CA GLU A 82 -4.81 4.46 -0.98
C GLU A 82 -5.00 5.36 0.25
N VAL A 83 -4.34 6.52 0.28
CA VAL A 83 -4.38 7.47 1.40
C VAL A 83 -4.95 8.80 0.99
N VAL A 84 -5.69 9.41 1.90
CA VAL A 84 -6.16 10.79 1.77
C VAL A 84 -4.98 11.72 2.12
N LEU A 85 -4.56 12.52 1.15
CA LEU A 85 -3.39 13.41 1.29
C LEU A 85 -3.76 14.90 1.29
N SER A 86 -5.02 15.24 1.02
CA SER A 86 -5.47 16.63 0.96
C SER A 86 -6.68 16.87 1.84
N GLU A 87 -6.73 18.04 2.45
CA GLU A 87 -7.88 18.46 3.26
C GLU A 87 -9.16 18.58 2.43
N SER A 88 -9.05 18.96 1.15
CA SER A 88 -10.18 18.99 0.23
C SER A 88 -10.78 17.60 -0.01
N GLU A 89 -9.95 16.58 -0.19
CA GLU A 89 -10.41 15.21 -0.35
C GLU A 89 -11.05 14.69 0.95
N ALA A 90 -10.42 14.97 2.10
CA ALA A 90 -11.00 14.62 3.40
C ALA A 90 -12.38 15.26 3.61
N LYS A 91 -12.55 16.54 3.25
CA LYS A 91 -13.83 17.25 3.31
C LYS A 91 -14.86 16.63 2.37
N GLN A 92 -14.46 16.30 1.14
CA GLN A 92 -15.36 15.67 0.18
C GLN A 92 -15.86 14.31 0.68
N ILE A 93 -14.98 13.45 1.18
CA ILE A 93 -15.36 12.13 1.73
C ILE A 93 -16.33 12.29 2.90
N ALA A 94 -16.08 13.25 3.78
CA ALA A 94 -16.96 13.51 4.92
C ALA A 94 -18.34 14.02 4.48
N GLU A 95 -18.39 14.89 3.47
CA GLU A 95 -19.62 15.39 2.87
C GLU A 95 -20.42 14.27 2.17
N ASP A 96 -19.75 13.43 1.39
CA ASP A 96 -20.37 12.28 0.73
C ASP A 96 -20.95 11.29 1.75
N ALA A 97 -20.21 11.02 2.83
CA ALA A 97 -20.69 10.19 3.94
C ALA A 97 -21.91 10.82 4.63
N ARG A 98 -21.90 12.13 4.88
CA ARG A 98 -23.05 12.84 5.46
C ARG A 98 -24.28 12.72 4.57
N SER A 99 -24.12 12.97 3.27
CA SER A 99 -25.20 12.89 2.28
C SER A 99 -25.83 11.50 2.24
N GLU A 100 -25.02 10.45 2.28
CA GLU A 100 -25.53 9.07 2.33
C GLU A 100 -26.23 8.75 3.66
N LEU A 101 -25.72 9.25 4.77
CA LEU A 101 -26.38 9.11 6.08
C LEU A 101 -27.74 9.84 6.10
N ASP A 102 -27.80 11.08 5.60
CA ASP A 102 -29.04 11.84 5.44
C ASP A 102 -30.05 11.07 4.59
N ARG A 103 -29.61 10.47 3.48
CA ARG A 103 -30.46 9.68 2.60
C ARG A 103 -31.03 8.45 3.32
N VAL A 104 -30.18 7.67 4.01
CA VAL A 104 -30.56 6.43 4.70
C VAL A 104 -31.48 6.70 5.90
N PHE A 105 -31.23 7.76 6.65
CA PHE A 105 -31.94 8.07 7.90
C PHE A 105 -32.96 9.20 7.77
N SER A 106 -33.28 9.64 6.55
CA SER A 106 -34.20 10.75 6.24
C SER A 106 -35.54 10.74 7.00
N ARG A 107 -36.02 9.57 7.45
CA ARG A 107 -37.27 9.43 8.23
C ARG A 107 -37.10 9.56 9.75
N PHE A 108 -35.88 9.50 10.25
CA PHE A 108 -35.57 9.42 11.68
C PHE A 108 -34.82 10.65 12.19
N THR A 109 -33.90 11.20 11.38
CA THR A 109 -33.08 12.35 11.77
C THR A 109 -32.57 13.09 10.53
N THR A 110 -31.99 14.26 10.77
CA THR A 110 -31.20 15.03 9.80
C THR A 110 -29.81 15.23 10.37
N PHE A 111 -28.79 15.10 9.54
CA PHE A 111 -27.41 15.38 9.89
C PHE A 111 -27.09 16.85 9.58
N PRO A 112 -26.38 17.56 10.46
CA PRO A 112 -26.08 18.98 10.27
C PRO A 112 -25.14 19.20 9.08
N ASP A 113 -25.55 20.07 8.18
CA ASP A 113 -24.79 20.54 7.01
C ASP A 113 -24.02 21.85 7.29
N THR A 114 -24.28 22.47 8.45
CA THR A 114 -23.70 23.75 8.88
C THR A 114 -23.09 23.62 10.28
N ASN A 115 -22.17 24.54 10.60
CA ASN A 115 -21.46 24.59 11.89
C ASN A 115 -20.63 23.34 12.23
N VAL A 116 -20.24 22.55 11.22
CA VAL A 116 -19.32 21.43 11.34
C VAL A 116 -18.00 21.80 10.67
N SER A 117 -16.90 21.75 11.42
CA SER A 117 -15.55 21.98 10.90
C SER A 117 -14.81 20.66 10.74
N ILE A 118 -14.43 20.32 9.52
CA ILE A 118 -13.56 19.18 9.21
C ILE A 118 -12.18 19.73 8.88
N ALA A 119 -11.16 19.24 9.57
CA ALA A 119 -9.77 19.58 9.33
C ALA A 119 -8.92 18.31 9.41
N MET A 120 -7.89 18.22 8.57
CA MET A 120 -6.85 17.21 8.77
C MET A 120 -5.93 17.67 9.90
N VAL A 121 -5.72 16.79 10.87
CA VAL A 121 -4.86 17.08 12.01
C VAL A 121 -3.57 16.26 11.87
N PRO A 122 -2.38 16.88 11.95
CA PRO A 122 -1.11 16.16 11.98
C PRO A 122 -1.09 15.17 13.14
N ARG A 123 -0.47 14.01 12.94
CA ARG A 123 -0.37 12.98 13.99
C ARG A 123 0.26 13.51 15.29
N THR A 124 1.19 14.47 15.19
CA THR A 124 1.83 15.10 16.35
C THR A 124 0.90 15.93 17.24
N GLN A 125 -0.33 16.19 16.78
CA GLN A 125 -1.36 16.91 17.52
C GLN A 125 -2.51 15.99 17.97
N MET A 126 -2.39 14.67 17.73
CA MET A 126 -3.35 13.65 18.16
C MET A 126 -2.80 12.91 19.38
N ASP A 127 -2.77 13.58 20.53
CA ASP A 127 -2.42 12.98 21.83
C ASP A 127 -3.59 12.22 22.46
#